data_AF-A0A8B8GS23-F1
#
_entry.id   AF-A0A8B8GS23-F1
#
_cell.length_a   1.000
_cell.length_b   1.000
_cell.length_c   1.000
_cell.angle_alpha   90.00
_cell.angle_beta   90.00
_cell.angle_gamma   90.00
#
_symmetry.space_group_name_H-M   'P 1'
#
loop_
_entity.id
_entity.type
_entity.pdbx_description
1 polymer ?
#
loop_
_entity_poly.entity_id
_entity_poly.type
_entity_poly.pdbx_seq_one_letter_code
_entity_poly.pdbx_strand_id
1 'polypeptide(L)'
;MSDGRQRLSGCEYKKRKAEKEANIKKQAGSLKMFFPKVYFIDSVILTSDQVDENPIETDIAFTKTLTTLNDSSNHLISSESKKLTLNIGTDPATWPTFLSDKLKTTIVEKGPPSPIVKTFVFPLDDNNRRFTVFNYQRCLSNGENVLRTWLVYSLSKNVIFCYFCKLFSTSKTKLGTDGYNDWRHVSIILKKHETSNSHLRAHQTWIEFSSRLKAKKTIDDSNQRIFESEKKYWNAVLQRIVSVIQLLGQQNLAFRGSSDQLYK
;
A
#
# COMPACT_ATOMS: atom_id res chain seq x y z
N MET A 1 23.43 52.98 6.20
CA MET A 1 24.29 52.14 7.06
C MET A 1 24.35 50.73 6.47
N SER A 2 25.49 50.06 6.54
CA SER A 2 25.79 48.83 5.80
C SER A 2 25.04 47.60 6.30
N ASP A 3 24.66 46.69 5.38
CA ASP A 3 23.93 45.45 5.68
C ASP A 3 24.79 44.50 6.53
N GLY A 4 24.45 44.37 7.82
CA GLY A 4 25.29 43.81 8.88
C GLY A 4 25.40 42.29 8.91
N ARG A 5 25.59 41.62 7.76
CA ARG A 5 25.96 40.20 7.76
C ARG A 5 27.41 40.05 8.18
N GLN A 6 27.65 39.78 9.47
CA GLN A 6 28.97 39.39 9.97
C GLN A 6 29.50 38.21 9.14
N ARG A 7 30.52 38.49 8.31
CA ARG A 7 31.28 37.43 7.64
C ARG A 7 32.09 36.71 8.71
N LEU A 8 31.78 35.43 8.93
CA LEU A 8 32.59 34.53 9.75
C LEU A 8 34.05 34.62 9.33
N SER A 9 34.95 34.52 10.29
CA SER A 9 36.39 34.52 10.01
C SER A 9 36.75 33.35 9.07
N GLY A 10 37.82 33.51 8.29
CA GLY A 10 38.32 32.43 7.42
C GLY A 10 38.68 31.16 8.20
N CYS A 11 38.99 31.28 9.50
CA CYS A 11 39.22 30.17 10.42
C CYS A 11 37.91 29.44 10.77
N GLU A 12 36.87 30.17 11.19
CA GLU A 12 35.55 29.58 11.47
C GLU A 12 34.92 28.92 10.24
N TYR A 13 35.09 29.50 9.06
CA TYR A 13 34.59 28.89 7.82
C TYR A 13 35.26 27.53 7.56
N LYS A 14 36.59 27.44 7.75
CA LYS A 14 37.33 26.17 7.66
C LYS A 14 36.87 25.16 8.71
N LYS A 15 36.71 25.59 9.97
CA LYS A 15 36.21 24.74 11.07
C LYS A 15 34.82 24.18 10.77
N ARG A 16 33.88 25.03 10.36
CA ARG A 16 32.49 24.65 10.04
C ARG A 16 32.40 23.78 8.79
N LYS A 17 33.32 23.92 7.84
CA LYS A 17 33.46 23.00 6.69
C LYS A 17 33.94 21.61 7.15
N ALA A 18 34.99 21.55 7.97
CA ALA A 18 35.51 20.31 8.52
C ALA A 18 34.47 19.55 9.38
N GLU A 19 33.69 20.25 10.21
CA GLU A 19 32.60 19.67 10.99
C GLU A 19 31.50 19.05 10.12
N LYS A 20 31.12 19.72 9.02
CA LYS A 20 30.16 19.18 8.05
C LYS A 20 30.70 17.93 7.35
N GLU A 21 31.95 17.97 6.87
CA GLU A 21 32.59 16.83 6.21
C GLU A 21 32.78 15.64 7.17
N ALA A 22 33.10 15.89 8.45
CA ALA A 22 33.16 14.87 9.48
C ALA A 22 31.79 14.22 9.75
N ASN A 23 30.71 15.00 9.80
CA ASN A 23 29.36 14.47 9.98
C ASN A 23 28.88 13.68 8.75
N ILE A 24 29.19 14.14 7.52
CA ILE A 24 28.92 13.37 6.30
C ILE A 24 29.68 12.03 6.31
N LYS A 25 30.96 12.03 6.72
CA LYS A 25 31.75 10.79 6.87
C LYS A 25 31.18 9.84 7.94
N LYS A 26 30.70 10.36 9.08
CA LYS A 26 30.02 9.55 10.11
C LYS A 26 28.71 8.91 9.62
N GLN A 27 28.00 9.56 8.71
CA GLN A 27 26.74 9.07 8.13
C GLN A 27 26.96 8.22 6.86
N ALA A 28 28.16 8.24 6.28
CA ALA A 28 28.49 7.49 5.07
C ALA A 28 28.34 5.98 5.31
N GLY A 29 27.42 5.36 4.57
CA GLY A 29 27.16 3.92 4.67
C GLY A 29 26.08 3.52 5.69
N SER A 30 25.56 4.42 6.55
CA SER A 30 24.50 4.05 7.49
C SER A 30 23.23 3.56 6.79
N LEU A 31 22.91 4.16 5.63
CA LEU A 31 21.83 3.70 4.74
C LEU A 31 21.97 2.23 4.30
N LYS A 32 23.19 1.69 4.20
CA LYS A 32 23.42 0.28 3.84
C LYS A 32 23.04 -0.70 4.96
N MET A 33 22.78 -0.22 6.18
CA MET A 33 22.28 -1.04 7.29
C MET A 33 20.78 -1.35 7.17
N PHE A 34 20.05 -0.58 6.35
CA PHE A 34 18.59 -0.70 6.22
C PHE A 34 18.14 -1.47 4.96
N PHE A 35 19.06 -1.83 4.08
CA PHE A 35 18.78 -2.65 2.90
C PHE A 35 19.33 -4.06 3.12
N PRO A 36 18.49 -5.11 3.13
CA PRO A 36 18.99 -6.49 3.19
C PRO A 36 19.87 -6.74 1.96
N LYS A 37 21.04 -7.34 2.15
CA LYS A 37 21.92 -7.73 1.04
C LYS A 37 21.23 -8.86 0.27
N VAL A 38 20.57 -8.48 -0.82
CA VAL A 38 19.98 -9.45 -1.74
C VAL A 38 21.08 -10.23 -2.43
N TYR A 39 20.77 -11.48 -2.56
CA TYR A 39 21.58 -12.64 -2.78
C TYR A 39 20.50 -13.54 -3.48
N PHE A 40 20.76 -14.19 -4.63
CA PHE A 40 19.72 -14.87 -5.44
C PHE A 40 20.05 -16.36 -5.71
N ILE A 41 19.12 -17.31 -5.50
CA ILE A 41 19.29 -18.76 -5.78
C ILE A 41 18.44 -19.22 -6.97
N ASP A 42 18.90 -20.29 -7.62
CA ASP A 42 18.09 -21.16 -8.49
C ASP A 42 17.78 -22.53 -7.85
N SER A 43 16.91 -23.29 -8.51
CA SER A 43 16.17 -24.48 -8.05
C SER A 43 16.89 -25.84 -8.14
N VAL A 44 16.46 -26.83 -7.34
CA VAL A 44 15.89 -28.15 -7.76
C VAL A 44 15.72 -29.15 -6.57
N ILE A 45 14.73 -30.04 -6.75
CA ILE A 45 14.08 -31.08 -5.91
C ILE A 45 15.00 -32.24 -5.42
N LEU A 46 14.78 -32.81 -4.21
CA LEU A 46 14.50 -34.27 -3.96
C LEU A 46 14.45 -34.73 -2.47
N THR A 47 13.31 -35.35 -2.11
CA THR A 47 13.01 -36.52 -1.23
C THR A 47 13.65 -36.84 0.16
N SER A 48 12.77 -37.42 0.99
CA SER A 48 12.90 -38.48 2.04
C SER A 48 13.15 -38.15 3.52
N ASP A 49 12.11 -38.49 4.30
CA ASP A 49 12.11 -39.21 5.59
C ASP A 49 12.48 -38.53 6.92
N GLN A 50 12.03 -39.21 7.99
CA GLN A 50 11.72 -38.72 9.34
C GLN A 50 12.94 -38.64 10.27
N VAL A 51 12.89 -37.78 11.29
CA VAL A 51 13.00 -38.11 12.74
C VAL A 51 12.99 -36.80 13.58
N ASP A 52 12.45 -36.87 14.79
CA ASP A 52 12.28 -35.76 15.74
C ASP A 52 13.60 -35.20 16.33
N GLU A 53 13.69 -33.88 16.55
CA GLU A 53 13.79 -33.22 17.87
C GLU A 53 14.06 -31.69 17.75
N ASN A 54 13.66 -30.93 18.77
CA ASN A 54 13.84 -29.47 18.90
C ASN A 54 15.20 -29.15 19.60
N PRO A 55 15.55 -27.87 19.85
CA PRO A 55 15.67 -26.72 18.94
C PRO A 55 17.03 -26.00 19.10
N ILE A 56 17.51 -25.21 18.12
CA ILE A 56 18.55 -24.17 18.36
C ILE A 56 18.52 -23.09 17.25
N GLU A 57 18.80 -21.85 17.64
CA GLU A 57 18.98 -20.69 16.75
C GLU A 57 20.25 -20.81 15.91
N THR A 58 20.24 -20.38 14.64
CA THR A 58 21.28 -19.51 14.03
C THR A 58 20.98 -19.21 12.56
N ASP A 59 21.45 -18.04 12.09
CA ASP A 59 21.45 -17.65 10.67
C ASP A 59 22.38 -18.56 9.84
N ILE A 60 21.97 -18.90 8.61
CA ILE A 60 22.87 -19.02 7.45
C ILE A 60 22.08 -18.70 6.17
N ALA A 61 22.64 -17.81 5.35
CA ALA A 61 22.14 -17.55 4.01
C ALA A 61 22.64 -18.62 3.03
N PHE A 62 21.87 -18.93 1.98
CA PHE A 62 22.49 -19.41 0.75
C PHE A 62 21.85 -18.81 -0.49
N THR A 63 22.69 -18.34 -1.41
CA THR A 63 22.30 -17.87 -2.73
C THR A 63 23.44 -17.95 -3.74
N LYS A 64 23.14 -18.40 -4.96
CA LYS A 64 23.78 -18.07 -6.26
C LYS A 64 22.90 -18.70 -7.36
N THR A 65 22.75 -18.15 -8.58
CA THR A 65 23.56 -17.15 -9.31
C THR A 65 22.73 -16.54 -10.44
N LEU A 66 23.11 -15.36 -10.96
CA LEU A 66 23.45 -15.23 -12.40
C LEU A 66 24.03 -13.83 -12.69
N THR A 67 25.30 -13.81 -13.10
CA THR A 67 25.96 -12.74 -13.86
C THR A 67 26.59 -13.43 -15.07
N THR A 68 26.67 -12.82 -16.25
CA THR A 68 27.60 -11.73 -16.53
C THR A 68 27.22 -10.96 -17.80
N LEU A 69 27.71 -9.72 -17.88
CA LEU A 69 27.60 -8.83 -19.04
C LEU A 69 28.64 -9.22 -20.10
N ASN A 70 28.38 -8.87 -21.36
CA ASN A 70 29.47 -8.51 -22.28
C ASN A 70 29.01 -7.42 -23.26
N ASP A 71 29.97 -6.70 -23.81
CA ASP A 71 29.81 -5.28 -24.19
C ASP A 71 29.60 -5.01 -25.70
N SER A 72 29.13 -3.80 -26.01
CA SER A 72 29.28 -3.07 -27.29
C SER A 72 28.70 -3.64 -28.61
N SER A 73 27.58 -3.04 -29.08
CA SER A 73 27.54 -2.24 -30.32
C SER A 73 26.13 -1.72 -30.68
N ASN A 74 26.07 -0.59 -31.40
CA ASN A 74 24.83 0.12 -31.72
C ASN A 74 23.89 -0.64 -32.68
N HIS A 75 22.60 -0.74 -32.33
CA HIS A 75 21.52 -0.55 -33.30
C HIS A 75 20.23 -0.02 -32.63
N LEU A 76 19.61 0.99 -33.26
CA LEU A 76 18.25 1.42 -32.94
C LEU A 76 17.26 0.29 -33.29
N ILE A 77 16.22 0.07 -32.49
CA ILE A 77 14.88 -0.23 -33.00
C ILE A 77 13.83 0.03 -31.91
N SER A 78 12.82 0.78 -32.35
CA SER A 78 11.46 0.93 -31.85
C SER A 78 11.09 0.46 -30.43
N SER A 79 10.47 1.40 -29.73
CA SER A 79 9.39 1.14 -28.79
C SER A 79 8.47 -0.02 -29.20
N GLU A 80 8.31 -0.99 -28.30
CA GLU A 80 7.03 -1.64 -28.11
C GLU A 80 6.87 -2.05 -26.65
N SER A 81 6.25 -1.16 -25.86
CA SER A 81 5.85 -1.44 -24.49
C SER A 81 4.76 -2.51 -24.50
N LYS A 82 5.16 -3.79 -24.56
CA LYS A 82 4.26 -4.94 -24.43
C LYS A 82 3.53 -4.83 -23.10
N LYS A 83 2.34 -4.23 -23.16
CA LYS A 83 1.37 -4.13 -22.08
C LYS A 83 0.90 -5.54 -21.79
N LEU A 84 1.65 -6.25 -20.95
CA LEU A 84 1.28 -7.53 -20.36
C LEU A 84 -0.07 -7.35 -19.66
N THR A 85 -1.15 -7.60 -20.40
CA THR A 85 -2.49 -7.77 -19.86
C THR A 85 -2.48 -9.08 -19.11
N LEU A 86 -2.10 -9.00 -17.84
CA LEU A 86 -2.24 -10.09 -16.89
C LEU A 86 -3.74 -10.40 -16.79
N ASN A 87 -4.17 -11.37 -17.58
CA ASN A 87 -5.55 -11.86 -17.63
C ASN A 87 -5.83 -12.66 -16.36
N ILE A 88 -5.88 -11.95 -15.24
CA ILE A 88 -6.24 -12.52 -13.94
C ILE A 88 -7.70 -12.97 -14.03
N GLY A 89 -7.93 -14.25 -13.73
CA GLY A 89 -9.24 -14.87 -13.74
C GLY A 89 -10.17 -14.26 -12.69
N THR A 90 -11.46 -14.44 -12.89
CA THR A 90 -12.50 -13.99 -11.93
C THR A 90 -12.57 -14.84 -10.67
N ASP A 91 -11.98 -16.04 -10.66
CA ASP A 91 -11.98 -16.96 -9.51
C ASP A 91 -10.84 -16.65 -8.51
N PRO A 92 -11.14 -16.24 -7.25
CA PRO A 92 -10.13 -15.96 -6.23
C PRO A 92 -9.23 -17.15 -5.84
N ALA A 93 -9.62 -18.40 -6.15
CA ALA A 93 -8.78 -19.57 -5.94
C ALA A 93 -7.55 -19.64 -6.86
N THR A 94 -7.60 -18.92 -7.99
CA THR A 94 -6.55 -18.89 -9.03
C THR A 94 -5.56 -17.74 -8.84
N TRP A 95 -5.84 -16.82 -7.91
CA TRP A 95 -4.97 -15.67 -7.65
C TRP A 95 -3.71 -16.08 -6.89
N PRO A 96 -2.55 -15.45 -7.17
CA PRO A 96 -1.32 -15.72 -6.44
C PRO A 96 -1.47 -15.37 -4.96
N THR A 97 -0.69 -16.04 -4.11
CA THR A 97 -0.63 -15.76 -2.66
C THR A 97 -0.13 -14.36 -2.34
N PHE A 98 0.80 -13.83 -3.16
CA PHE A 98 1.22 -12.44 -3.11
C PHE A 98 0.58 -11.64 -4.26
N LEU A 99 -0.28 -10.69 -3.90
CA LEU A 99 -0.93 -9.79 -4.83
C LEU A 99 -0.20 -8.44 -4.82
N SER A 100 0.48 -8.12 -5.92
CA SER A 100 1.06 -6.79 -6.14
C SER A 100 -0.03 -5.74 -6.32
N ASP A 101 0.27 -4.47 -6.02
CA ASP A 101 -0.74 -3.40 -6.10
C ASP A 101 -1.29 -3.22 -7.52
N LYS A 102 -0.47 -3.48 -8.56
CA LYS A 102 -0.92 -3.51 -9.96
C LYS A 102 -1.95 -4.62 -10.25
N LEU A 103 -1.86 -5.77 -9.56
CA LEU A 103 -2.91 -6.79 -9.64
C LEU A 103 -4.15 -6.38 -8.84
N LYS A 104 -3.98 -5.80 -7.64
CA LYS A 104 -5.10 -5.31 -6.82
C LYS A 104 -5.91 -4.22 -7.54
N THR A 105 -5.26 -3.27 -8.21
CA THR A 105 -5.93 -2.26 -9.04
C THR A 105 -6.76 -2.92 -10.13
N THR A 106 -6.17 -3.81 -10.94
CA THR A 106 -6.88 -4.52 -12.02
C THR A 106 -8.06 -5.36 -11.51
N ILE A 107 -7.93 -6.00 -10.34
CA ILE A 107 -9.04 -6.76 -9.73
C ILE A 107 -10.15 -5.82 -9.25
N VAL A 108 -9.81 -4.73 -8.55
CA VAL A 108 -10.80 -3.78 -8.02
C VAL A 108 -11.49 -2.98 -9.12
N GLU A 109 -10.82 -2.70 -10.24
CA GLU A 109 -11.42 -2.11 -11.45
C GLU A 109 -12.47 -3.03 -12.09
N LYS A 110 -12.24 -4.35 -12.13
CA LYS A 110 -13.25 -5.33 -12.55
C LYS A 110 -14.39 -5.49 -11.53
N GLY A 111 -14.09 -5.28 -10.24
CA GLY A 111 -15.03 -5.42 -9.14
C GLY A 111 -15.20 -6.87 -8.65
N PRO A 112 -15.94 -7.06 -7.53
CA PRO A 112 -16.27 -8.40 -7.04
C PRO A 112 -17.11 -9.16 -8.08
N PRO A 113 -16.80 -10.44 -8.37
CA PRO A 113 -17.64 -11.28 -9.22
C PRO A 113 -19.08 -11.30 -8.73
N SER A 114 -20.04 -11.19 -9.66
CA SER A 114 -21.46 -11.30 -9.31
C SER A 114 -21.76 -12.67 -8.69
N PRO A 115 -22.64 -12.75 -7.67
CA PRO A 115 -23.05 -14.01 -7.08
C PRO A 115 -23.59 -14.96 -8.15
N ILE A 116 -23.24 -16.25 -8.04
CA ILE A 116 -23.68 -17.27 -8.99
C ILE A 116 -25.21 -17.39 -8.91
N VAL A 117 -25.88 -17.33 -10.07
CA VAL A 117 -27.34 -17.24 -10.21
C VAL A 117 -28.09 -18.46 -9.66
N LYS A 118 -29.36 -18.24 -9.29
CA LYS A 118 -30.27 -19.22 -8.63
C LYS A 118 -30.45 -20.55 -9.37
N THR A 119 -30.15 -20.61 -10.67
CA THR A 119 -30.26 -21.82 -11.51
C THR A 119 -29.04 -22.74 -11.42
N PHE A 120 -27.94 -22.31 -10.80
CA PHE A 120 -26.73 -23.14 -10.68
C PHE A 120 -26.85 -24.14 -9.52
N VAL A 121 -26.52 -25.40 -9.80
CA VAL A 121 -26.44 -26.46 -8.79
C VAL A 121 -25.00 -26.56 -8.28
N PHE A 122 -24.78 -26.14 -7.04
CA PHE A 122 -23.46 -26.25 -6.41
C PHE A 122 -23.07 -27.72 -6.16
N PRO A 123 -21.79 -28.08 -6.40
CA PRO A 123 -21.24 -29.39 -6.05
C PRO A 123 -21.52 -29.79 -4.60
N LEU A 124 -21.70 -31.10 -4.40
CA LEU A 124 -21.79 -31.70 -3.07
C LEU A 124 -20.39 -31.86 -2.46
N ASP A 125 -20.33 -31.87 -1.13
CA ASP A 125 -19.20 -32.41 -0.36
C ASP A 125 -19.41 -33.90 -0.05
N ASP A 126 -18.41 -34.52 0.58
CA ASP A 126 -18.43 -35.93 0.98
C ASP A 126 -19.55 -36.29 2.00
N ASN A 127 -20.23 -35.27 2.56
CA ASN A 127 -21.33 -35.42 3.51
C ASN A 127 -22.71 -35.13 2.86
N ASN A 128 -22.79 -35.12 1.53
CA ASN A 128 -23.97 -34.76 0.74
C ASN A 128 -24.55 -33.36 1.07
N ARG A 129 -23.70 -32.41 1.48
CA ARG A 129 -24.05 -30.99 1.71
C ARG A 129 -23.46 -30.14 0.61
N ARG A 130 -23.98 -28.93 0.43
CA ARG A 130 -23.49 -27.98 -0.57
C ARG A 130 -23.66 -26.55 -0.10
N PHE A 131 -22.89 -25.66 -0.72
CA PHE A 131 -23.21 -24.25 -0.71
C PHE A 131 -24.58 -24.00 -1.39
N THR A 132 -25.30 -22.96 -0.97
CA THR A 132 -26.59 -22.58 -1.56
C THR A 132 -26.66 -21.07 -1.72
N VAL A 133 -27.49 -20.58 -2.66
CA VAL A 133 -27.64 -19.14 -2.91
C VAL A 133 -28.12 -18.36 -1.67
N PHE A 134 -28.83 -19.02 -0.74
CA PHE A 134 -29.21 -18.42 0.54
C PHE A 134 -28.00 -17.93 1.36
N ASN A 135 -26.84 -18.58 1.27
CA ASN A 135 -25.64 -18.15 1.98
C ASN A 135 -25.09 -16.80 1.49
N TYR A 136 -25.42 -16.37 0.26
CA TYR A 136 -25.15 -15.00 -0.19
C TYR A 136 -26.02 -13.95 0.50
N GLN A 137 -27.07 -14.32 1.22
CA GLN A 137 -28.00 -13.38 1.87
C GLN A 137 -27.86 -13.41 3.39
N ARG A 138 -27.94 -12.23 4.01
CA ARG A 138 -28.03 -12.03 5.46
C ARG A 138 -29.42 -11.50 5.78
N CYS A 139 -30.18 -12.24 6.58
CA CYS A 139 -31.37 -11.72 7.25
C CYS A 139 -30.94 -10.75 8.36
N LEU A 140 -31.51 -9.54 8.36
CA LEU A 140 -31.42 -8.57 9.45
C LEU A 140 -32.49 -8.84 10.51
N SER A 141 -32.40 -8.18 11.66
CA SER A 141 -33.40 -8.30 12.75
C SER A 141 -34.78 -7.73 12.39
N ASN A 142 -34.86 -6.85 11.39
CA ASN A 142 -36.10 -6.34 10.80
C ASN A 142 -36.72 -7.28 9.75
N GLY A 143 -36.11 -8.44 9.48
CA GLY A 143 -36.57 -9.41 8.47
C GLY A 143 -36.07 -9.15 7.03
N GLU A 144 -35.39 -8.04 6.78
CA GLU A 144 -34.84 -7.73 5.45
C GLU A 144 -33.66 -8.64 5.08
N ASN A 145 -33.54 -8.98 3.80
CA ASN A 145 -32.45 -9.80 3.27
C ASN A 145 -31.44 -8.94 2.49
N VAL A 146 -30.26 -8.74 3.07
CA VAL A 146 -29.17 -7.97 2.44
C VAL A 146 -28.16 -8.92 1.77
N LEU A 147 -27.70 -8.57 0.58
CA LEU A 147 -26.72 -9.35 -0.18
C LEU A 147 -25.29 -9.16 0.36
N ARG A 148 -24.57 -10.26 0.57
CA ARG A 148 -23.13 -10.29 0.87
C ARG A 148 -22.32 -10.05 -0.41
N THR A 149 -22.16 -8.79 -0.78
CA THR A 149 -21.34 -8.34 -1.93
C THR A 149 -19.86 -8.75 -1.86
N TRP A 150 -19.39 -9.16 -0.68
CA TRP A 150 -18.02 -9.60 -0.42
C TRP A 150 -17.80 -11.10 -0.59
N LEU A 151 -18.87 -11.91 -0.62
CA LEU A 151 -18.76 -13.36 -0.63
C LEU A 151 -18.64 -13.85 -2.07
N VAL A 152 -17.58 -14.59 -2.37
CA VAL A 152 -17.31 -15.15 -3.71
C VAL A 152 -17.12 -16.65 -3.58
N TYR A 153 -17.71 -17.42 -4.49
CA TYR A 153 -17.59 -18.88 -4.54
C TYR A 153 -16.63 -19.27 -5.66
N SER A 154 -15.66 -20.14 -5.35
CA SER A 154 -14.74 -20.73 -6.32
C SER A 154 -15.27 -22.08 -6.79
N LEU A 155 -15.56 -22.16 -8.09
CA LEU A 155 -15.89 -23.41 -8.76
C LEU A 155 -14.68 -24.35 -8.82
N SER A 156 -13.48 -23.80 -9.02
CA SER A 156 -12.25 -24.58 -9.22
C SER A 156 -11.84 -25.41 -8.00
N LYS A 157 -12.24 -24.99 -6.79
CA LYS A 157 -11.85 -25.64 -5.52
C LYS A 157 -13.03 -25.98 -4.60
N ASN A 158 -14.28 -25.76 -5.00
CA ASN A 158 -15.48 -25.94 -4.17
C ASN A 158 -15.35 -25.26 -2.78
N VAL A 159 -14.94 -23.99 -2.76
CA VAL A 159 -14.72 -23.20 -1.53
C VAL A 159 -15.25 -21.77 -1.70
N ILE A 160 -15.61 -21.13 -0.59
CA ILE A 160 -15.89 -19.69 -0.54
C ILE A 160 -14.70 -18.86 -0.05
N PHE A 161 -14.59 -17.65 -0.59
CA PHE A 161 -13.65 -16.60 -0.19
C PHE A 161 -14.40 -15.32 0.18
N CYS A 162 -13.78 -14.50 1.04
CA CYS A 162 -14.12 -13.09 1.17
C CYS A 162 -13.22 -12.27 0.25
N TYR A 163 -13.82 -11.62 -0.75
CA TYR A 163 -13.17 -10.79 -1.75
C TYR A 163 -12.30 -9.68 -1.11
N PHE A 164 -12.84 -8.94 -0.14
CA PHE A 164 -12.09 -7.89 0.55
C PHE A 164 -10.90 -8.45 1.33
N CYS A 165 -11.11 -9.53 2.09
CA CYS A 165 -10.04 -10.12 2.90
C CYS A 165 -8.94 -10.77 2.06
N LYS A 166 -9.28 -11.38 0.91
CA LYS A 166 -8.30 -11.93 -0.04
C LYS A 166 -7.38 -10.86 -0.64
N LEU A 167 -7.86 -9.61 -0.75
CA LEU A 167 -7.11 -8.49 -1.31
C LEU A 167 -6.34 -7.64 -0.26
N PHE A 168 -6.95 -7.42 0.91
CA PHE A 168 -6.50 -6.42 1.88
C PHE A 168 -6.41 -6.92 3.34
N SER A 169 -6.66 -8.20 3.65
CA SER A 169 -6.54 -8.64 5.04
C SER A 169 -5.07 -8.71 5.47
N THR A 170 -4.79 -8.10 6.63
CA THR A 170 -3.54 -8.27 7.36
C THR A 170 -3.52 -9.55 8.20
N SER A 171 -4.67 -10.21 8.39
CA SER A 171 -4.83 -11.43 9.19
C SER A 171 -5.10 -12.65 8.33
N LYS A 172 -4.41 -13.75 8.60
CA LYS A 172 -4.67 -15.05 7.96
C LYS A 172 -6.01 -15.63 8.46
N THR A 173 -7.10 -15.28 7.77
CA THR A 173 -8.42 -15.91 7.97
C THR A 173 -8.66 -16.92 6.85
N LYS A 174 -9.29 -18.07 7.14
CA LYS A 174 -9.57 -19.10 6.10
C LYS A 174 -10.26 -18.52 4.86
N LEU A 175 -11.24 -17.63 5.07
CA LEU A 175 -11.93 -16.89 4.00
C LEU A 175 -11.04 -15.94 3.18
N GLY A 176 -9.92 -15.48 3.72
CA GLY A 176 -8.95 -14.62 3.04
C GLY A 176 -7.74 -15.36 2.45
N THR A 177 -7.39 -16.55 2.92
CA THR A 177 -6.22 -17.31 2.45
C THR A 177 -6.61 -18.46 1.52
N ASP A 178 -7.17 -19.52 2.10
CA ASP A 178 -7.23 -20.86 1.48
C ASP A 178 -8.64 -21.23 1.00
N GLY A 179 -9.64 -20.55 1.55
CA GLY A 179 -11.07 -20.78 1.31
C GLY A 179 -11.73 -21.49 2.49
N TYR A 180 -13.05 -21.66 2.40
CA TYR A 180 -13.85 -22.39 3.39
C TYR A 180 -14.92 -23.22 2.69
N ASN A 181 -15.09 -24.48 3.10
CA ASN A 181 -15.97 -25.48 2.50
C ASN A 181 -16.82 -26.27 3.51
N ASP A 182 -16.75 -25.95 4.81
CA ASP A 182 -17.59 -26.62 5.82
C ASP A 182 -19.03 -26.05 5.76
N TRP A 183 -19.84 -26.67 4.91
CA TRP A 183 -21.23 -26.26 4.68
C TRP A 183 -22.14 -26.45 5.90
N ARG A 184 -21.72 -27.20 6.92
CA ARG A 184 -22.48 -27.37 8.18
C ARG A 184 -22.45 -26.10 9.02
N HIS A 185 -21.31 -25.40 9.09
CA HIS A 185 -21.15 -24.22 9.94
C HIS A 185 -21.00 -22.90 9.17
N VAL A 186 -21.12 -22.94 7.83
CA VAL A 186 -21.00 -21.76 6.94
C VAL A 186 -21.82 -20.56 7.40
N SER A 187 -23.09 -20.74 7.79
CA SER A 187 -23.95 -19.63 8.22
C SER A 187 -23.46 -18.96 9.51
N ILE A 188 -22.85 -19.71 10.42
CA ILE A 188 -22.26 -19.22 11.68
C ILE A 188 -20.94 -18.50 11.39
N ILE A 189 -20.08 -19.11 10.55
CA ILE A 189 -18.78 -18.54 10.16
C ILE A 189 -18.96 -17.24 9.38
N LEU A 190 -19.90 -17.17 8.43
CA LEU A 190 -20.22 -15.94 7.69
C LEU A 190 -20.66 -14.82 8.64
N LYS A 191 -21.56 -15.12 9.60
CA LYS A 191 -22.03 -14.16 10.62
C LYS A 191 -20.92 -13.66 11.54
N LYS A 192 -20.00 -14.53 11.96
CA LYS A 192 -18.81 -14.14 12.77
C LYS A 192 -17.76 -13.38 11.96
N HIS A 193 -17.63 -13.69 10.66
CA HIS A 193 -16.66 -13.05 9.79
C HIS A 193 -17.06 -11.61 9.46
N GLU A 194 -18.32 -11.36 9.09
CA GLU A 194 -18.79 -10.03 8.71
C GLU A 194 -18.80 -9.02 9.88
N THR A 195 -18.80 -9.48 11.13
CA THR A 195 -18.61 -8.65 12.33
C THR A 195 -17.15 -8.53 12.78
N SER A 196 -16.21 -9.23 12.14
CA SER A 196 -14.81 -9.26 12.58
C SER A 196 -14.04 -7.99 12.19
N ASN A 197 -13.18 -7.52 13.10
CA ASN A 197 -12.35 -6.32 12.86
C ASN A 197 -11.45 -6.45 11.61
N SER A 198 -10.99 -7.64 11.26
CA SER A 198 -10.19 -7.86 10.06
C SER A 198 -11.01 -7.73 8.77
N HIS A 199 -12.26 -8.21 8.77
CA HIS A 199 -13.19 -7.98 7.67
C HIS A 199 -13.54 -6.50 7.52
N LEU A 200 -13.89 -5.83 8.63
CA LEU A 200 -14.27 -4.41 8.62
C LEU A 200 -13.12 -3.51 8.10
N ARG A 201 -11.88 -3.75 8.54
CA ARG A 201 -10.69 -3.04 8.01
C ARG A 201 -10.42 -3.34 6.54
N ALA A 202 -10.57 -4.60 6.11
CA ALA A 202 -10.39 -4.98 4.71
C ALA A 202 -11.48 -4.37 3.80
N HIS A 203 -12.71 -4.24 4.31
CA HIS A 203 -13.81 -3.57 3.63
C HIS A 203 -13.58 -2.06 3.52
N GLN A 204 -13.18 -1.40 4.62
CA GLN A 204 -12.90 0.04 4.63
C GLN A 204 -11.74 0.41 3.67
N THR A 205 -10.64 -0.36 3.71
CA THR A 205 -9.52 -0.18 2.78
C THR A 205 -9.92 -0.44 1.33
N TRP A 206 -10.80 -1.41 1.05
CA TRP A 206 -11.36 -1.60 -0.29
C TRP A 206 -12.25 -0.42 -0.74
N ILE A 207 -13.14 0.11 0.12
CA ILE A 207 -13.96 1.30 -0.21
C ILE A 207 -13.05 2.48 -0.57
N GLU A 208 -12.04 2.75 0.26
CA GLU A 208 -11.10 3.84 0.05
C GLU A 208 -10.31 3.65 -1.26
N PHE A 209 -9.76 2.46 -1.49
CA PHE A 209 -8.99 2.14 -2.69
C PHE A 209 -9.84 2.20 -3.98
N SER A 210 -11.07 1.66 -3.93
CA SER A 210 -12.07 1.75 -5.00
C SER A 210 -12.46 3.21 -5.30
N SER A 211 -12.63 4.04 -4.28
CA SER A 211 -12.91 5.47 -4.42
C SER A 211 -11.75 6.22 -5.08
N ARG A 212 -10.51 6.00 -4.60
CA ARG A 212 -9.28 6.56 -5.19
C ARG A 212 -9.13 6.19 -6.68
N LEU A 213 -9.36 4.92 -7.02
CA LEU A 213 -9.33 4.42 -8.40
C LEU A 213 -10.38 5.10 -9.29
N LYS A 214 -11.64 5.12 -8.86
CA LYS A 214 -12.73 5.78 -9.62
C LYS A 214 -12.48 7.27 -9.85
N ALA A 215 -11.93 7.95 -8.85
CA ALA A 215 -11.59 9.36 -8.94
C ALA A 215 -10.33 9.65 -9.80
N LYS A 216 -9.56 8.61 -10.17
CA LYS A 216 -8.18 8.72 -10.72
C LYS A 216 -7.25 9.60 -9.88
N LYS A 217 -7.61 9.83 -8.62
CA LYS A 217 -6.84 10.66 -7.68
C LYS A 217 -5.82 9.76 -6.99
N THR A 218 -4.57 9.92 -7.41
CA THR A 218 -3.40 9.44 -6.68
C THR A 218 -3.40 9.99 -5.24
N ILE A 219 -2.54 9.41 -4.40
CA ILE A 219 -2.24 9.88 -3.03
C ILE A 219 -1.93 11.39 -2.98
N ASP A 220 -1.51 11.94 -4.10
CA ASP A 220 -1.20 13.34 -4.31
C ASP A 220 -2.38 14.29 -4.01
N ASP A 221 -3.66 13.94 -4.28
CA ASP A 221 -4.76 14.95 -4.19
C ASP A 221 -4.98 15.54 -2.79
N SER A 222 -4.73 14.78 -1.72
CA SER A 222 -4.79 15.32 -0.35
C SER A 222 -3.55 16.15 -0.01
N ASN A 223 -2.37 15.69 -0.42
CA ASN A 223 -1.10 16.35 -0.12
C ASN A 223 -0.96 17.66 -0.93
N GLN A 224 -1.37 17.64 -2.19
CA GLN A 224 -1.49 18.77 -3.11
C GLN A 224 -2.41 19.85 -2.52
N ARG A 225 -3.59 19.48 -1.96
CA ARG A 225 -4.48 20.44 -1.30
C ARG A 225 -3.83 21.10 -0.07
N ILE A 226 -3.14 20.32 0.75
CA ILE A 226 -2.43 20.85 1.93
C ILE A 226 -1.33 21.82 1.46
N PHE A 227 -0.47 21.40 0.53
CA PHE A 227 0.58 22.21 -0.07
C PHE A 227 0.05 23.51 -0.72
N GLU A 228 -1.07 23.45 -1.44
CA GLU A 228 -1.73 24.62 -2.00
C GLU A 228 -2.31 25.55 -0.93
N SER A 229 -2.81 25.01 0.19
CA SER A 229 -3.30 25.82 1.30
C SER A 229 -2.17 26.55 2.04
N GLU A 230 -1.04 25.89 2.28
CA GLU A 230 0.17 26.50 2.82
C GLU A 230 0.74 27.57 1.89
N LYS A 231 0.81 27.27 0.58
CA LYS A 231 1.25 28.23 -0.45
C LYS A 231 0.36 29.49 -0.47
N LYS A 232 -0.97 29.33 -0.36
CA LYS A 232 -1.91 30.46 -0.26
C LYS A 232 -1.69 31.26 1.02
N TYR A 233 -1.50 30.59 2.17
CA TYR A 233 -1.22 31.24 3.44
C TYR A 233 0.06 32.10 3.38
N TRP A 234 1.18 31.52 2.91
CA TRP A 234 2.45 32.24 2.80
C TRP A 234 2.42 33.37 1.78
N ASN A 235 1.71 33.22 0.66
CA ASN A 235 1.48 34.31 -0.28
C ASN A 235 0.70 35.47 0.38
N ALA A 236 -0.33 35.19 1.19
CA ALA A 236 -1.09 36.21 1.90
C ALA A 236 -0.29 36.87 3.04
N VAL A 237 0.69 36.18 3.63
CA VAL A 237 1.68 36.80 4.54
C VAL A 237 2.62 37.74 3.77
N LEU A 238 3.20 37.29 2.65
CA LEU A 238 4.10 38.10 1.82
C LEU A 238 3.40 39.34 1.25
N GLN A 239 2.17 39.22 0.77
CA GLN A 239 1.38 40.37 0.30
C GLN A 239 1.19 41.41 1.39
N ARG A 240 0.83 41.01 2.62
CA ARG A 240 0.71 41.93 3.76
C ARG A 240 2.03 42.62 4.10
N ILE A 241 3.15 41.90 4.07
CA ILE A 241 4.48 42.48 4.29
C ILE A 241 4.80 43.53 3.20
N VAL A 242 4.55 43.21 1.93
CA VAL A 242 4.77 44.15 0.81
C VAL A 242 3.87 45.39 0.95
N SER A 243 2.59 45.23 1.29
CA SER A 243 1.68 46.37 1.52
C SER A 243 2.15 47.26 2.68
N VAL A 244 2.64 46.67 3.78
CA VAL A 244 3.22 47.45 4.90
C VAL A 244 4.48 48.19 4.46
N ILE A 245 5.37 47.56 3.69
CA ILE A 245 6.57 48.22 3.15
C ILE A 245 6.19 49.39 2.22
N GLN A 246 5.20 49.21 1.35
CA GLN A 246 4.70 50.26 0.46
C GLN A 246 4.09 51.43 1.24
N LEU A 247 3.27 51.15 2.26
CA LEU A 247 2.65 52.17 3.11
C LEU A 247 3.71 53.00 3.85
N LEU A 248 4.66 52.33 4.52
CA LEU A 248 5.74 53.00 5.27
C LEU A 248 6.64 53.82 4.33
N GLY A 249 6.95 53.31 3.14
CA GLY A 249 7.69 54.04 2.11
C GLY A 249 6.95 55.27 1.58
N GLN A 250 5.64 55.16 1.30
CA GLN A 250 4.83 56.30 0.85
C GLN A 250 4.69 57.39 1.90
N GLN A 251 4.61 57.01 3.18
CA GLN A 251 4.45 57.94 4.30
C GLN A 251 5.79 58.41 4.90
N ASN A 252 6.93 58.01 4.34
CA ASN A 252 8.28 58.25 4.87
C ASN A 252 8.46 57.83 6.35
N LEU A 253 7.74 56.78 6.77
CA LEU A 253 7.80 56.23 8.12
C LEU A 253 8.96 55.24 8.27
N ALA A 254 9.50 55.13 9.48
CA ALA A 254 10.56 54.17 9.77
C ALA A 254 10.07 52.72 9.66
N PHE A 255 10.82 51.88 8.95
CA PHE A 255 10.54 50.43 8.82
C PHE A 255 10.70 49.62 10.11
N ARG A 256 11.15 50.27 11.21
CA ARG A 256 11.33 49.66 12.53
C ARG A 256 10.79 50.60 13.60
N GLY A 257 10.06 50.05 14.57
CA GLY A 257 9.67 50.78 15.77
C GLY A 257 10.78 50.77 16.83
N SER A 258 10.58 51.52 17.91
CA SER A 258 11.55 51.64 19.03
C SER A 258 11.58 50.44 19.99
N SER A 259 10.99 49.31 19.61
CA SER A 259 10.85 48.09 20.42
C SER A 259 10.96 46.87 19.52
N ASP A 260 11.83 45.92 19.89
CA ASP A 260 11.95 44.60 19.23
C ASP A 260 10.87 43.60 19.70
N GLN A 261 10.00 43.98 20.65
CA GLN A 261 8.88 43.16 21.13
C GLN A 261 7.62 43.41 20.29
N LEU A 262 7.04 42.33 19.75
CA LEU A 262 5.84 42.34 18.90
C LEU A 262 4.52 42.55 19.66
N TYR A 263 4.53 42.36 20.98
CA TYR A 263 3.39 42.53 21.89
C TYR A 263 3.91 42.79 23.31
N LYS A 264 3.13 43.52 24.10
CA LYS A 264 3.30 43.71 25.56
C LYS A 264 2.22 42.92 26.30
#